data_AF-A0A1T4QT94-F1
#
_entry.id   AF-A0A1T4QT94-F1
#
_cell.length_a   1.000
_cell.length_b   1.000
_cell.length_c   1.000
_cell.angle_alpha   90.00
_cell.angle_beta   90.00
_cell.angle_gamma   90.00
#
_symmetry.space_group_name_H-M   'P 1'
#
loop_
_entity.id
_entity.type
_entity.pdbx_description
1 polymer ?
#
loop_
_entity_poly.entity_id
_entity_poly.type
_entity_poly.pdbx_seq_one_letter_code
_entity_poly.pdbx_strand_id
1 'polypeptide(L)'
;MVYELKAVSAEILYKDRKRIKPGICLEYNYSQNPLLVKTFASPEEAMEELGKRKTTIVYTRKYFLVIEYYVEESEYDEEGDWISGGDIWGYSEFDADAIALLNSANM
;
A
#
# COMPACT_ATOMS: atom_id res chain seq x y z
N MET A 1 -9.77 10.77 -15.91
CA MET A 1 -9.10 9.72 -15.14
C MET A 1 -7.71 10.19 -14.73
N VAL A 2 -7.30 9.88 -13.51
CA VAL A 2 -5.98 10.14 -12.94
C VAL A 2 -5.50 8.90 -12.19
N TYR A 3 -4.20 8.82 -11.97
CA TYR A 3 -3.57 7.71 -11.24
C TYR A 3 -2.95 8.28 -9.98
N GLU A 4 -3.37 7.76 -8.83
CA GLU A 4 -3.02 8.28 -7.52
C GLU A 4 -2.11 7.31 -6.81
N LEU A 5 -0.87 7.73 -6.57
CA LEU A 5 0.02 7.04 -5.66
C LEU A 5 -0.41 7.39 -4.23
N LYS A 6 -0.73 6.36 -3.46
CA LYS A 6 -1.23 6.47 -2.10
C LYS A 6 -0.36 5.68 -1.14
N ALA A 7 -0.31 6.11 0.12
CA ALA A 7 0.34 5.40 1.21
C ALA A 7 -0.70 4.99 2.25
N VAL A 8 -0.60 3.75 2.73
CA VAL A 8 -1.51 3.23 3.75
C VAL A 8 -0.72 2.39 4.74
N SER A 9 -1.18 2.37 5.99
CA SER A 9 -0.61 1.52 7.01
C SER A 9 -1.65 0.64 7.69
N ALA A 10 -1.18 -0.49 8.20
CA ALA A 10 -1.99 -1.40 9.00
C ALA A 10 -1.15 -2.06 10.09
N GLU A 11 -1.77 -2.25 11.26
CA GLU A 11 -1.21 -3.05 12.34
C GLU A 11 -1.71 -4.49 12.21
N ILE A 12 -0.80 -5.39 11.83
CA ILE A 12 -1.11 -6.80 11.64
C ILE A 12 -0.62 -7.58 12.86
N LEU A 13 -1.55 -8.18 13.60
CA LEU A 13 -1.20 -8.97 14.78
C LEU A 13 -0.22 -10.09 14.41
N TYR A 14 0.71 -10.41 15.33
CA TYR A 14 1.72 -11.46 15.08
C TYR A 14 1.11 -12.82 14.67
N LYS A 15 -0.05 -13.17 15.22
CA LYS A 15 -0.77 -14.41 14.83
C LYS A 15 -1.14 -14.45 13.35
N ASP A 16 -1.35 -13.29 12.73
CA ASP A 16 -1.77 -13.10 11.34
C ASP A 16 -0.60 -12.79 10.40
N ARG A 17 0.65 -12.78 10.91
CA ARG A 17 1.87 -12.41 10.16
C ARG A 17 2.07 -13.16 8.84
N LYS A 18 1.61 -14.41 8.75
CA LYS A 18 1.69 -15.24 7.53
C LYS A 18 0.80 -14.75 6.40
N ARG A 19 -0.12 -13.83 6.69
CA ARG A 19 -0.99 -13.18 5.71
C ARG A 19 -0.37 -11.92 5.13
N ILE A 20 0.75 -11.43 5.70
CA ILE A 20 1.42 -10.22 5.23
C ILE A 20 2.01 -10.51 3.84
N LYS A 21 1.43 -9.85 2.84
CA LYS A 21 1.74 -9.90 1.41
C LYS A 21 1.36 -8.54 0.80
N PRO A 22 1.79 -8.21 -0.42
CA PRO A 22 1.37 -6.98 -1.09
C PRO A 22 -0.16 -6.79 -1.06
N GLY A 23 -0.61 -5.62 -0.62
CA GLY A 23 -2.02 -5.23 -0.49
C GLY A 23 -2.67 -5.58 0.84
N ILE A 24 -1.93 -6.17 1.79
CA ILE A 24 -2.45 -6.51 3.11
C ILE A 24 -3.02 -5.29 3.85
N CYS A 25 -2.46 -4.09 3.65
CA CYS A 25 -2.95 -2.89 4.32
C CYS A 25 -4.38 -2.54 3.90
N LEU A 26 -4.74 -2.68 2.62
CA LEU A 26 -6.11 -2.45 2.16
C LEU A 26 -7.07 -3.58 2.57
N GLU A 27 -6.59 -4.82 2.70
CA GLU A 27 -7.39 -5.95 3.21
C GLU A 27 -7.71 -5.81 4.71
N TYR A 28 -6.78 -5.28 5.52
CA TYR A 28 -6.93 -5.18 6.98
C TYR A 28 -7.56 -3.86 7.44
N ASN A 29 -7.28 -2.76 6.75
CA ASN A 29 -7.69 -1.43 7.17
C ASN A 29 -8.89 -0.95 6.34
N TYR A 30 -10.08 -1.38 6.72
CA TYR A 30 -11.35 -0.91 6.16
C TYR A 30 -11.60 0.59 6.37
N SER A 31 -10.88 1.24 7.31
CA SER A 31 -11.04 2.67 7.62
C SER A 31 -10.36 3.58 6.59
N GLN A 32 -9.72 3.04 5.55
CA GLN A 32 -9.34 3.68 4.28
C GLN A 32 -9.14 5.20 4.35
N ASN A 33 -8.18 5.65 5.16
CA ASN A 33 -7.63 7.01 5.04
C ASN A 33 -6.22 6.92 4.44
N PRO A 34 -6.10 6.42 3.19
CA PRO A 34 -4.82 6.45 2.52
C PRO A 34 -4.37 7.91 2.36
N LEU A 35 -3.08 8.14 2.59
CA LEU A 35 -2.48 9.42 2.32
C LEU A 35 -2.21 9.53 0.82
N LEU A 36 -2.81 10.52 0.15
CA LEU A 36 -2.43 10.87 -1.21
C LEU A 36 -0.98 11.36 -1.22
N VAL A 37 -0.11 10.64 -1.94
CA VAL A 37 1.30 10.99 -2.09
C VAL A 37 1.48 11.88 -3.32
N LYS A 38 0.92 11.46 -4.45
CA LYS A 38 1.02 12.19 -5.73
C LYS A 38 -0.03 11.71 -6.73
N THR A 39 -0.47 12.61 -7.59
CA THR A 39 -1.38 12.32 -8.71
C THR A 39 -0.64 12.42 -10.04
N PHE A 40 -0.96 11.53 -10.97
CA PHE A 40 -0.36 11.41 -12.31
C PHE A 40 -1.44 11.35 -13.38
N ALA A 41 -1.09 11.81 -14.58
CA ALA A 41 -1.94 11.65 -15.77
C ALA A 41 -1.65 10.35 -16.54
N SER A 42 -0.49 9.72 -16.33
CA SER A 42 -0.06 8.47 -16.98
C SER A 42 0.06 7.35 -15.95
N PRO A 43 -0.46 6.14 -16.25
CA PRO A 43 -0.27 4.98 -15.40
C PRO A 43 1.21 4.55 -15.38
N GLU A 44 1.93 4.70 -16.49
CA GLU A 44 3.35 4.35 -16.58
C GLU A 44 4.20 5.19 -15.62
N GLU A 45 3.98 6.50 -15.58
CA GLU A 45 4.69 7.41 -14.66
C GLU A 45 4.37 7.08 -13.19
N ALA A 46 3.10 6.77 -12.89
CA ALA A 46 2.68 6.38 -11.54
C ALA A 46 3.35 5.07 -11.10
N MET A 47 3.43 4.08 -11.99
CA MET A 47 4.05 2.79 -11.73
C MET A 47 5.58 2.87 -11.63
N GLU A 48 6.23 3.72 -12.41
CA GLU A 48 7.67 4.00 -12.26
C GLU A 48 7.96 4.60 -10.88
N GLU A 49 7.13 5.55 -10.43
CA GLU A 49 7.28 6.16 -9.12
C GLU A 49 6.96 5.18 -7.97
N LEU A 50 6.00 4.28 -8.16
CA LEU A 50 5.72 3.18 -7.24
C LEU A 50 6.94 2.24 -7.11
N GLY A 51 7.60 1.90 -8.22
CA GLY A 51 8.77 1.01 -8.23
C GLY A 51 9.97 1.53 -7.43
N LYS A 52 10.06 2.85 -7.21
CA LYS A 52 11.07 3.49 -6.35
C LYS A 52 10.79 3.32 -4.85
N ARG A 53 9.61 2.80 -4.48
CA ARG A 53 9.16 2.63 -3.08
C ARG A 53 9.17 1.18 -2.69
N LYS A 54 9.39 0.93 -1.41
CA LYS A 54 9.36 -0.41 -0.81
C LYS A 54 8.43 -0.41 0.39
N THR A 55 7.74 -1.54 0.57
CA THR A 55 6.91 -1.77 1.75
C THR A 55 7.80 -1.80 2.98
N THR A 56 7.44 -1.01 3.98
CA THR A 56 8.14 -0.98 5.26
C THR A 56 7.41 -1.90 6.24
N ILE A 57 8.16 -2.77 6.91
CA ILE A 57 7.64 -3.66 7.96
C ILE A 57 8.45 -3.44 9.24
N VAL A 58 7.75 -3.04 10.30
CA VAL A 58 8.35 -2.89 11.63
C VAL A 58 7.67 -3.86 12.58
N TYR A 59 8.44 -4.74 13.21
CA TYR A 59 7.91 -5.62 14.25
C TYR A 59 7.98 -4.92 15.61
N THR A 60 6.81 -4.71 16.20
CA THR A 60 6.67 -4.44 17.63
C THR A 60 6.29 -5.77 18.30
N ARG A 61 6.70 -6.02 19.56
CA ARG A 61 6.47 -7.30 20.27
C ARG A 61 5.02 -7.86 20.23
N LYS A 62 4.04 -7.09 19.77
CA LYS A 62 2.62 -7.46 19.66
C LYS A 62 2.11 -7.54 18.22
N TYR A 63 2.66 -6.76 17.29
CA TYR A 63 2.15 -6.65 15.92
C TYR A 63 3.24 -6.17 14.94
N PHE A 64 3.01 -6.42 13.66
CA PHE A 64 3.75 -5.84 12.56
C PHE A 64 3.04 -4.56 12.12
N LEU A 65 3.73 -3.42 12.18
CA LEU A 65 3.31 -2.22 11.47
C LEU A 65 3.79 -2.35 10.03
N VAL A 66 2.84 -2.45 9.10
CA VAL A 66 3.11 -2.51 7.66
C VAL A 66 2.72 -1.16 7.07
N ILE A 67 3.59 -0.59 6.24
CA ILE A 67 3.35 0.63 5.48
C ILE A 67 3.56 0.29 4.01
N GLU A 68 2.49 0.37 3.22
CA GLU A 68 2.48 0.06 1.79
C GLU A 68 2.18 1.31 0.98
N TYR A 69 2.65 1.28 -0.26
CA TYR A 69 2.26 2.22 -1.29
C TYR A 69 1.50 1.48 -2.38
N TYR A 70 0.57 2.16 -3.03
CA TYR A 70 -0.19 1.58 -4.14
C TYR A 70 -0.61 2.66 -5.12
N VAL A 71 -0.86 2.27 -6.36
CA VAL A 71 -1.44 3.13 -7.40
C VAL A 71 -2.89 2.74 -7.60
N GLU A 72 -3.76 3.72 -7.49
CA GLU A 72 -5.20 3.59 -7.70
C GLU A 72 -5.65 4.52 -8.82
N GLU A 73 -6.55 4.02 -9.66
CA GLU A 73 -7.21 4.82 -10.68
C GLU A 73 -8.45 5.49 -10.09
N SER A 74 -8.56 6.79 -10.34
CA SER A 74 -9.68 7.62 -9.89
C SER A 74 -10.16 8.53 -11.03
N GLU A 75 -11.46 8.80 -11.05
CA GLU A 75 -12.09 9.77 -11.94
C GLU A 75 -12.83 10.81 -11.10
N TYR A 76 -12.64 12.07 -11.47
CA TYR A 76 -13.24 13.23 -10.83
C TYR A 76 -13.93 14.08 -11.89
N ASP A 77 -15.00 14.79 -11.49
CA ASP A 77 -15.67 15.75 -12.36
C ASP A 77 -14.92 17.09 -12.44
N GLU A 78 -15.53 18.07 -13.11
CA GLU A 78 -14.96 19.41 -13.29
C GLU A 78 -14.89 20.22 -11.98
N GLU A 79 -15.68 19.86 -10.97
CA GLU A 79 -15.68 20.46 -9.63
C GLU A 79 -14.68 19.77 -8.69
N GLY A 80 -14.10 18.66 -9.12
CA GLY A 80 -13.17 17.85 -8.35
C GLY A 80 -13.85 16.81 -7.46
N ASP A 81 -15.15 16.59 -7.63
CA ASP A 81 -15.88 15.55 -6.91
C ASP A 81 -15.60 14.19 -7.53
N TRP A 82 -15.47 13.17 -6.68
CA TRP A 82 -15.19 11.81 -7.11
C TRP A 82 -16.39 11.21 -7.85
N ILE A 83 -16.16 10.72 -9.08
CA ILE A 83 -17.16 10.04 -9.92
C ILE A 83 -17.02 8.52 -9.78
N SER A 84 -15.81 8.01 -10.01
CA SER A 84 -15.54 6.58 -10.14
C SER A 84 -14.07 6.28 -9.82
N GLY A 85 -13.73 4.99 -9.63
CA GLY A 85 -12.37 4.57 -9.34
C GLY A 85 -12.30 3.40 -8.37
N GLY A 86 -11.11 3.16 -7.83
CA GLY A 86 -10.82 2.05 -6.91
C GLY A 86 -10.06 0.90 -7.55
N ASP A 87 -9.77 0.99 -8.85
CA ASP A 87 -8.97 -0.02 -9.54
C ASP A 87 -7.50 0.14 -9.16
N ILE A 88 -6.96 -0.89 -8.51
CA ILE A 88 -5.57 -0.91 -8.04
C ILE A 88 -4.67 -1.46 -9.14
N TRP A 89 -3.71 -0.64 -9.57
CA TRP A 89 -2.74 -0.99 -10.61
C TRP A 89 -1.54 -1.77 -10.06
N GLY A 90 -1.21 -1.56 -8.78
CA GLY A 90 -0.11 -2.27 -8.14
C GLY A 90 0.17 -1.80 -6.71
N TYR A 91 1.04 -2.56 -6.04
CA TYR A 91 1.49 -2.32 -4.67
C TYR A 91 3.01 -2.24 -4.63
N SER A 92 3.56 -1.57 -3.62
CA SER A 92 5.00 -1.58 -3.37
C SER A 92 5.48 -2.99 -3.05
N GLU A 93 6.66 -3.32 -3.57
CA GLU A 93 7.30 -4.60 -3.31
C GLU A 93 7.94 -4.64 -1.92
N PHE A 94 8.18 -5.86 -1.45
CA PHE A 94 8.88 -6.12 -0.21
C PHE A 94 10.37 -6.25 -0.55
N ASP A 95 11.23 -5.62 0.23
CA ASP A 95 12.67 -5.85 0.11
C ASP A 95 13.10 -7.14 0.84
N ALA A 96 14.38 -7.50 0.67
CA ALA A 96 14.93 -8.72 1.25
C ALA A 96 14.86 -8.72 2.79
N ASP A 97 14.98 -7.54 3.41
CA ASP A 97 14.97 -7.39 4.87
C ASP A 97 13.56 -7.61 5.43
N ALA A 98 12.55 -7.04 4.77
CA ALA A 98 11.14 -7.27 5.09
C ALA A 98 10.79 -8.76 4.98
N ILE A 99 11.25 -9.44 3.91
CA ILE A 99 11.03 -10.88 3.73
C ILE A 99 11.74 -11.69 4.83
N ALA A 100 12.99 -11.34 5.17
CA ALA A 100 13.74 -12.01 6.22
C ALA A 100 13.09 -11.83 7.60
N LEU A 101 12.57 -10.64 7.90
CA LEU A 101 11.86 -10.35 9.15
C LEU A 101 10.60 -11.23 9.30
N LEU A 102 9.78 -11.33 8.25
CA LEU A 102 8.56 -12.15 8.27
C LEU A 102 8.86 -13.64 8.45
N ASN A 103 9.99 -14.13 7.91
CA ASN A 103 10.41 -15.52 8.01
C ASN A 103 11.09 -15.86 9.36
N SER A 104 11.83 -14.91 9.93
CA SER A 104 12.53 -15.08 11.22
C SER A 104 11.61 -14.97 12.44
N ALA A 105 10.42 -14.38 12.27
CA ALA A 105 9.36 -14.34 13.26
C ALA A 105 8.71 -15.71 13.56
N ASN A 106 9.48 -16.80 13.55
CA ASN A 106 9.10 -18.13 14.02
C ASN A 106 9.83 -18.53 15.32
N MET A 107 10.54 -17.60 15.97
CA MET A 107 11.20 -17.80 17.27
C MET A 107 10.32 -17.36 18.44
#